data_AF-A0AAP7DBZ6-F1
#
_entry.id   AF-A0AAP7DBZ6-F1
#
_cell.length_a   1.000
_cell.length_b   1.000
_cell.length_c   1.000
_cell.angle_alpha   90.00
_cell.angle_beta   90.00
_cell.angle_gamma   90.00
#
_symmetry.space_group_name_H-M   'P 1'
#
loop_
_entity.id
_entity.type
_entity.pdbx_description
1 polymer ?
#
loop_
_entity_poly.entity_id
_entity_poly.type
_entity_poly.pdbx_seq_one_letter_code
_entity_poly.pdbx_strand_id
1 'polypeptide(L)'
;MATLLPFIYLLVGILIGKRQLNVKTFSSLVLTKIVIPLIIIWNISLHLEEMAWVIALTMVSMLAIFACRHWMGKDAIRSLCFCYLNIGWLGLPIAHTLLGDEAARFVLAAYIGSSIVGNSIGANYLKKEAFSVLKILSSPPVIALLIGCLLIPVGSDIEVYGYHMYLVSKFLMSFLGMMILGIWLSETSLNKSDVLAYTKSYALRIVILSTVVLVVFGISQISNSDIVYQQLPWLFLICLLPPAANIIVLETSYLGTGTSAARISVETVVSIVVIAAYGIVVHSLSL
;
A
#
# COMPACT_ATOMS: atom_id res chain seq x y z
N MET A 1 -3.03 11.42 20.92
CA MET A 1 -2.91 12.67 20.12
C MET A 1 -2.10 12.51 18.82
N ALA A 2 -1.31 11.45 18.60
CA ALA A 2 -0.56 11.24 17.34
C ALA A 2 -1.37 10.66 16.16
N THR A 3 -2.62 10.24 16.37
CA THR A 3 -3.46 9.54 15.38
C THR A 3 -3.87 10.40 14.19
N LEU A 4 -3.93 11.72 14.33
CA LEU A 4 -4.30 12.64 13.25
C LEU A 4 -3.11 13.16 12.42
N LEU A 5 -1.89 12.81 12.82
CA LEU A 5 -0.66 13.33 12.24
C LEU A 5 -0.51 13.05 10.72
N PRO A 6 -0.86 11.85 10.20
CA PRO A 6 -0.85 11.59 8.76
C PRO A 6 -1.75 12.53 7.96
N PHE A 7 -2.89 12.95 8.52
CA PHE A 7 -3.80 13.88 7.85
C PHE A 7 -3.27 15.31 7.84
N ILE A 8 -2.49 15.72 8.85
CA ILE A 8 -1.79 17.00 8.83
C ILE A 8 -0.76 17.02 7.69
N TYR A 9 0.02 15.93 7.54
CA TYR A 9 0.99 15.81 6.45
C TYR A 9 0.34 15.82 5.07
N LEU A 10 -0.85 15.21 4.95
CA LEU A 10 -1.68 15.29 3.74
C LEU A 10 -2.07 16.73 3.41
N LEU A 11 -2.54 17.50 4.39
CA LEU A 11 -2.90 18.92 4.20
C LEU A 11 -1.70 19.76 3.78
N VAL A 12 -0.53 19.52 4.38
CA VAL A 12 0.73 20.15 3.96
C VAL A 12 1.01 19.84 2.48
N GLY A 13 0.86 18.59 2.06
CA GLY A 13 0.97 18.19 0.66
C GLY A 13 0.03 18.95 -0.28
N ILE A 14 -1.24 19.09 0.10
CA ILE A 14 -2.24 19.84 -0.69
C ILE A 14 -1.83 21.31 -0.84
N LEU A 15 -1.36 21.95 0.24
CA LEU A 15 -0.88 23.33 0.19
C LEU A 15 0.34 23.50 -0.73
N ILE A 16 1.30 22.56 -0.66
CA ILE A 16 2.50 22.55 -1.49
C ILE A 16 2.13 22.39 -2.97
N GLY A 17 1.25 21.44 -3.29
CA GLY A 17 0.83 21.19 -4.67
C GLY A 17 0.06 22.36 -5.29
N LYS A 18 -0.80 23.04 -4.50
CA LYS A 18 -1.46 24.29 -4.94
C LYS A 18 -0.47 25.42 -5.26
N ARG A 19 0.69 25.44 -4.60
CA ARG A 19 1.77 26.41 -4.85
C ARG A 19 2.71 25.98 -5.99
N GLN A 20 2.43 24.85 -6.66
CA GLN A 20 3.23 24.29 -7.76
C GLN A 20 4.73 24.16 -7.43
N LEU A 21 5.06 23.89 -6.16
CA LEU A 21 6.43 23.65 -5.75
C LEU A 21 6.88 22.30 -6.33
N ASN A 22 7.98 22.30 -7.08
CA ASN A 22 8.49 21.11 -7.78
C ASN A 22 9.26 20.14 -6.85
N VAL A 23 8.67 19.82 -5.69
CA VAL A 23 9.25 18.92 -4.66
C VAL A 23 8.76 17.49 -4.78
N LYS A 24 7.69 17.26 -5.55
CA LYS A 24 7.03 15.95 -5.74
C LYS A 24 8.00 14.87 -6.22
N THR A 25 8.74 15.15 -7.29
CA THR A 25 9.63 14.19 -7.95
C THR A 25 10.78 13.78 -7.03
N PHE A 26 11.45 14.76 -6.41
CA PHE A 26 12.52 14.50 -5.46
C PHE A 26 12.02 13.72 -4.24
N SER A 27 10.92 14.16 -3.63
CA SER A 27 10.32 13.52 -2.46
C SER A 27 9.92 12.06 -2.75
N SER A 28 9.33 11.82 -3.92
CA SER A 28 8.95 10.47 -4.36
C SER A 28 10.17 9.57 -4.59
N LEU A 29 11.24 10.11 -5.17
CA LEU A 29 12.49 9.38 -5.37
C LEU A 29 13.10 9.00 -4.02
N VAL A 30 13.23 9.95 -3.09
CA VAL A 30 13.75 9.70 -1.73
C VAL A 30 12.91 8.65 -1.02
N LEU A 31 11.58 8.79 -1.06
CA LEU A 31 10.66 7.85 -0.42
C LEU A 31 10.81 6.42 -0.98
N THR A 32 10.82 6.27 -2.30
CA THR A 32 10.75 4.96 -2.96
C THR A 32 12.10 4.25 -3.10
N LYS A 33 13.21 5.00 -3.22
CA LYS A 33 14.55 4.43 -3.43
C LYS A 33 15.40 4.38 -2.17
N ILE A 34 15.05 5.12 -1.13
CA ILE A 34 15.84 5.20 0.11
C ILE A 34 14.98 4.79 1.30
N VAL A 35 13.94 5.57 1.61
CA VAL A 35 13.20 5.42 2.88
C VAL A 35 12.48 4.08 2.99
N ILE A 36 11.65 3.71 2.00
CA ILE A 36 10.94 2.43 2.01
C ILE A 36 11.91 1.24 1.99
N PRO A 37 12.94 1.20 1.12
CA PRO A 37 13.97 0.16 1.15
C PRO A 37 14.65 -0.02 2.52
N LEU A 38 15.01 1.06 3.20
CA LEU A 38 15.60 0.99 4.55
C LEU A 38 14.66 0.35 5.57
N ILE A 39 13.37 0.70 5.52
CA ILE A 39 12.35 0.11 6.38
C ILE A 39 12.15 -1.37 6.08
N ILE A 40 12.17 -1.76 4.80
CA ILE A 40 12.11 -3.17 4.39
C ILE A 40 13.32 -3.92 4.94
N ILE A 41 14.53 -3.43 4.71
CA ILE A 41 15.78 -4.07 5.16
C ILE A 41 15.72 -4.31 6.67
N TRP A 42 15.38 -3.29 7.44
CA TRP A 42 15.24 -3.37 8.90
C TRP A 42 14.25 -4.46 9.34
N ASN A 43 13.02 -4.43 8.80
CA ASN A 43 11.98 -5.36 9.26
C ASN A 43 12.26 -6.79 8.80
N ILE A 44 12.83 -6.98 7.60
CA ILE A 44 13.16 -8.31 7.09
C ILE A 44 14.35 -8.90 7.86
N SER A 45 15.39 -8.12 8.18
CA SER A 45 16.54 -8.64 8.93
C SER A 45 16.19 -9.10 10.34
N LEU A 46 15.09 -8.56 10.91
CA LEU A 46 14.69 -8.85 12.29
C LEU A 46 13.46 -9.77 12.40
N HIS A 47 12.53 -9.73 11.44
CA HIS A 47 11.19 -10.30 11.58
C HIS A 47 10.70 -11.05 10.32
N LEU A 48 11.60 -11.54 9.47
CA LEU A 48 11.20 -12.26 8.24
C LEU A 48 10.24 -13.43 8.51
N GLU A 49 10.45 -14.19 9.59
CA GLU A 49 9.64 -15.38 9.90
C GLU A 49 8.16 -15.05 10.06
N GLU A 50 7.85 -13.90 10.68
CA GLU A 50 6.48 -13.42 10.85
C GLU A 50 5.92 -12.82 9.55
N MET A 51 6.76 -12.23 8.71
CA MET A 51 6.33 -11.50 7.52
C MET A 51 6.18 -12.38 6.27
N ALA A 52 6.94 -13.48 6.18
CA ALA A 52 7.06 -14.29 4.97
C ALA A 52 5.71 -14.82 4.47
N TRP A 53 4.85 -15.27 5.38
CA TRP A 53 3.52 -15.79 5.02
C TRP A 53 2.61 -14.68 4.46
N VAL A 54 2.69 -13.46 4.99
CA VAL A 54 1.90 -12.32 4.49
C VAL A 54 2.38 -11.89 3.09
N ILE A 55 3.69 -11.87 2.87
CA ILE A 55 4.26 -11.59 1.55
C ILE A 55 3.71 -12.61 0.54
N ALA A 56 3.84 -13.91 0.84
CA ALA A 56 3.39 -14.99 -0.03
C ALA A 56 1.88 -14.94 -0.27
N LEU A 57 1.09 -14.79 0.79
CA LEU A 57 -0.37 -14.69 0.71
C LEU A 57 -0.79 -13.53 -0.18
N THR A 58 -0.21 -12.35 0.03
CA THR A 58 -0.53 -11.16 -0.77
C THR A 58 -0.20 -11.37 -2.25
N MET A 59 0.95 -11.98 -2.55
CA MET A 59 1.33 -12.32 -3.92
C MET A 59 0.31 -13.27 -4.55
N VAL A 60 -0.03 -14.37 -3.87
CA VAL A 60 -0.99 -15.37 -4.36
C VAL A 60 -2.38 -14.76 -4.56
N SER A 61 -2.87 -13.99 -3.60
CA SER A 61 -4.17 -13.31 -3.69
C SER A 61 -4.21 -12.33 -4.87
N MET A 62 -3.18 -11.51 -5.05
CA MET A 62 -3.12 -10.59 -6.19
C MET A 62 -3.06 -11.31 -7.53
N LEU A 63 -2.28 -12.40 -7.61
CA LEU A 63 -2.21 -13.24 -8.81
C LEU A 63 -3.55 -13.90 -9.13
N ALA A 64 -4.24 -14.45 -8.13
CA ALA A 64 -5.54 -15.08 -8.29
C ALA A 64 -6.58 -14.07 -8.81
N ILE A 65 -6.66 -12.89 -8.18
CA ILE A 65 -7.57 -11.82 -8.62
C ILE A 65 -7.21 -11.36 -10.04
N PHE A 66 -5.92 -11.18 -10.33
CA PHE A 66 -5.47 -10.78 -11.66
C PHE A 66 -5.67 -11.86 -12.73
N ALA A 67 -5.64 -13.14 -12.37
CA ALA A 67 -5.97 -14.25 -13.26
C ALA A 67 -7.47 -14.26 -13.59
N CYS A 68 -8.33 -14.04 -12.59
CA CYS A 68 -9.78 -13.93 -12.75
C CYS A 68 -10.24 -12.66 -13.49
N ARG A 69 -9.32 -11.79 -13.94
CA ARG A 69 -9.64 -10.54 -14.66
C ARG A 69 -10.57 -10.73 -15.86
N HIS A 70 -10.49 -11.87 -16.55
CA HIS A 70 -11.36 -12.13 -17.71
C HIS A 70 -12.86 -12.07 -17.38
N TRP A 71 -13.23 -12.27 -16.11
CA TRP A 71 -14.60 -12.19 -15.62
C TRP A 71 -14.94 -10.79 -15.10
N MET A 72 -13.93 -9.96 -14.83
CA MET A 72 -14.07 -8.58 -14.32
C MET A 72 -14.02 -7.52 -15.45
N GLY A 73 -13.75 -7.95 -16.68
CA GLY A 73 -13.67 -7.12 -17.88
C GLY A 73 -12.29 -7.16 -18.54
N LYS A 74 -12.21 -6.83 -19.83
CA LYS A 74 -10.95 -6.86 -20.61
C LYS A 74 -9.96 -5.74 -20.25
N ASP A 75 -10.36 -4.82 -19.37
CA ASP A 75 -9.54 -3.66 -18.99
C ASP A 75 -8.52 -4.03 -17.90
N ALA A 76 -7.25 -4.04 -18.32
CA ALA A 76 -6.09 -4.29 -17.48
C ALA A 76 -5.97 -3.31 -16.31
N ILE A 77 -6.23 -2.02 -16.59
CA ILE A 77 -6.08 -0.94 -15.62
C ILE A 77 -7.13 -1.11 -14.54
N ARG A 78 -8.38 -1.42 -14.93
CA ARG A 78 -9.46 -1.66 -13.97
C ARG A 78 -9.15 -2.82 -13.02
N SER A 79 -8.56 -3.89 -13.56
CA SER A 79 -8.15 -5.08 -12.80
C SER A 79 -6.98 -4.77 -11.86
N LEU A 80 -5.97 -4.02 -12.34
CA LEU A 80 -4.88 -3.53 -11.49
C LEU A 80 -5.39 -2.63 -10.38
N CYS A 81 -6.32 -1.72 -10.67
CA CYS A 81 -6.90 -0.87 -9.65
C CYS A 81 -7.68 -1.66 -8.59
N PHE A 82 -8.14 -2.87 -8.91
CA PHE A 82 -8.84 -3.72 -7.96
C PHE A 82 -7.88 -4.42 -6.99
N CYS A 83 -6.74 -4.94 -7.46
CA CYS A 83 -5.84 -5.76 -6.64
C CYS A 83 -4.55 -5.05 -6.17
N TYR A 84 -4.10 -4.00 -6.87
CA TYR A 84 -2.89 -3.27 -6.51
C TYR A 84 -3.25 -2.02 -5.70
N LEU A 85 -3.09 -2.12 -4.38
CA LEU A 85 -3.57 -1.16 -3.40
C LEU A 85 -2.49 -0.14 -3.01
N ASN A 86 -2.90 1.04 -2.55
CA ASN A 86 -2.01 2.10 -2.09
C ASN A 86 -1.48 1.83 -0.66
N ILE A 87 -0.74 0.74 -0.52
CA ILE A 87 -0.16 0.32 0.76
C ILE A 87 1.02 1.22 1.13
N GLY A 88 1.87 1.57 0.15
CA GLY A 88 3.09 2.33 0.43
C GLY A 88 2.85 3.76 0.91
N TRP A 89 2.00 4.53 0.23
CA TRP A 89 1.85 5.97 0.52
C TRP A 89 0.72 6.30 1.49
N LEU A 90 -0.28 5.41 1.64
CA LEU A 90 -1.39 5.59 2.57
C LEU A 90 -1.42 4.50 3.65
N GLY A 91 -1.35 3.23 3.26
CA GLY A 91 -1.49 2.10 4.19
C GLY A 91 -0.45 2.09 5.31
N LEU A 92 0.83 2.20 4.98
CA LEU A 92 1.94 2.16 5.94
C LEU A 92 1.90 3.32 6.96
N PRO A 93 1.77 4.60 6.54
CA PRO A 93 1.60 5.71 7.47
C PRO A 93 0.41 5.54 8.43
N ILE A 94 -0.73 5.08 7.91
CA ILE A 94 -1.94 4.88 8.72
C ILE A 94 -1.79 3.69 9.66
N ALA A 95 -1.30 2.55 9.19
CA ALA A 95 -1.12 1.36 10.03
C ALA A 95 -0.20 1.66 11.22
N HIS A 96 0.91 2.34 10.98
CA HIS A 96 1.85 2.71 12.04
C HIS A 96 1.23 3.63 13.10
N THR A 97 0.42 4.60 12.68
CA THR A 97 -0.16 5.61 13.59
C THR A 97 -1.44 5.15 14.27
N LEU A 98 -2.23 4.28 13.62
CA LEU A 98 -3.52 3.83 14.11
C LEU A 98 -3.45 2.49 14.84
N LEU A 99 -2.62 1.55 14.34
CA LEU A 99 -2.61 0.15 14.78
C LEU A 99 -1.25 -0.27 15.41
N GLY A 100 -0.24 0.60 15.40
CA GLY A 100 1.06 0.34 16.00
C GLY A 100 2.07 -0.37 15.10
N ASP A 101 3.26 -0.66 15.65
CA ASP A 101 4.41 -1.18 14.90
C ASP A 101 4.22 -2.61 14.38
N GLU A 102 3.55 -3.47 15.15
CA GLU A 102 3.27 -4.86 14.74
C GLU A 102 2.33 -4.91 13.53
N ALA A 103 1.19 -4.24 13.58
CA ALA A 103 0.28 -4.13 12.45
C ALA A 103 0.95 -3.48 11.23
N ALA A 104 1.77 -2.44 11.43
CA ALA A 104 2.53 -1.80 10.35
C ALA A 104 3.52 -2.76 9.68
N ARG A 105 4.11 -3.70 10.44
CA ARG A 105 5.00 -4.75 9.91
C ARG A 105 4.25 -5.69 8.98
N PHE A 106 3.05 -6.14 9.33
CA PHE A 106 2.23 -6.97 8.45
C PHE A 106 1.74 -6.20 7.21
N VAL A 107 1.39 -4.92 7.37
CA VAL A 107 1.06 -4.05 6.23
C VAL A 107 2.28 -3.84 5.32
N LEU A 108 3.49 -3.76 5.87
CA LEU A 108 4.74 -3.72 5.10
C LEU A 108 4.99 -5.02 4.34
N ALA A 109 4.74 -6.17 4.96
CA ALA A 109 4.82 -7.46 4.30
C ALA A 109 3.85 -7.53 3.11
N ALA A 110 2.60 -7.07 3.30
CA ALA A 110 1.63 -6.96 2.22
C ALA A 110 2.08 -5.97 1.13
N TYR A 111 2.71 -4.85 1.49
CA TYR A 111 3.31 -3.92 0.52
C TYR A 111 4.39 -4.60 -0.32
N ILE A 112 5.30 -5.37 0.28
CA ILE A 112 6.37 -6.08 -0.44
C ILE A 112 5.76 -7.04 -1.46
N GLY A 113 4.85 -7.92 -1.02
CA GLY A 113 4.18 -8.87 -1.91
C GLY A 113 3.39 -8.17 -3.03
N SER A 114 2.70 -7.09 -2.69
CA SER A 114 1.92 -6.29 -3.64
C SER A 114 2.79 -5.59 -4.68
N SER A 115 3.90 -5.00 -4.24
CA SER A 115 4.87 -4.34 -5.11
C SER A 115 5.54 -5.34 -6.05
N ILE A 116 5.88 -6.54 -5.58
CA ILE A 116 6.46 -7.59 -6.43
C ILE A 116 5.51 -7.90 -7.57
N VAL A 117 4.23 -8.21 -7.30
CA VAL A 117 3.27 -8.57 -8.36
C VAL A 117 2.89 -7.38 -9.23
N GLY A 118 2.58 -6.23 -8.61
CA GLY A 118 2.10 -5.04 -9.32
C GLY A 118 3.15 -4.42 -10.24
N ASN A 119 4.39 -4.25 -9.75
CA ASN A 119 5.47 -3.65 -10.53
C ASN A 119 6.15 -4.64 -11.50
N SER A 120 5.85 -5.94 -11.39
CA SER A 120 6.31 -6.94 -12.36
C SER A 120 5.22 -7.31 -13.36
N ILE A 121 4.30 -8.19 -12.98
CA ILE A 121 3.28 -8.78 -13.84
C ILE A 121 2.30 -7.70 -14.29
N GLY A 122 1.89 -6.81 -13.38
CA GLY A 122 1.04 -5.67 -13.75
C GLY A 122 1.68 -4.76 -14.78
N ALA A 123 2.92 -4.34 -14.53
CA ALA A 123 3.68 -3.50 -15.46
C ALA A 123 3.96 -4.18 -16.82
N ASN A 124 4.40 -5.44 -16.81
CA ASN A 124 4.70 -6.21 -18.03
C ASN A 124 3.44 -6.44 -18.86
N TYR A 125 2.30 -6.68 -18.21
CA TYR A 125 1.02 -6.83 -18.90
C TYR A 125 0.61 -5.55 -19.63
N LEU A 126 0.79 -4.37 -19.01
CA LEU A 126 0.52 -3.08 -19.67
C LEU A 126 1.47 -2.83 -20.85
N LYS A 127 2.75 -3.22 -20.73
CA LYS A 127 3.73 -3.13 -21.82
C LYS A 127 3.53 -4.14 -22.94
N LYS A 128 2.69 -5.17 -22.73
CA LYS A 128 2.62 -6.38 -23.57
C LYS A 128 3.98 -7.07 -23.70
N GLU A 129 4.82 -6.97 -22.68
CA GLU A 129 6.13 -7.61 -22.63
C GLU A 129 6.05 -8.99 -21.94
N ALA A 130 6.94 -9.90 -22.34
CA ALA A 130 7.09 -11.17 -21.66
C ALA A 130 7.59 -10.97 -20.21
N PHE A 131 7.22 -11.90 -19.34
CA PHE A 131 7.67 -11.91 -17.96
C PHE A 131 9.21 -12.01 -17.90
N SER A 132 9.84 -11.10 -17.16
CA SER A 132 11.29 -11.04 -17.00
C SER A 132 11.66 -11.03 -15.52
N VAL A 133 12.25 -12.12 -15.04
CA VAL A 133 12.71 -12.27 -13.65
C VAL A 133 13.75 -11.20 -13.28
N LEU A 134 14.64 -10.87 -14.20
CA LEU A 134 15.68 -9.84 -13.99
C LEU A 134 15.06 -8.48 -13.67
N LYS A 135 13.99 -8.08 -14.36
CA LYS A 135 13.28 -6.81 -14.06
C LYS A 135 12.65 -6.81 -12.66
N ILE A 136 12.21 -7.97 -12.17
CA ILE A 136 11.66 -8.12 -10.81
C ILE A 136 12.76 -7.96 -9.77
N LEU A 137 13.88 -8.67 -9.98
CA LEU A 137 15.04 -8.61 -9.10
C LEU A 137 15.64 -7.21 -9.02
N SER A 138 15.55 -6.42 -10.09
CA SER A 138 16.01 -5.02 -10.12
C SER A 138 15.03 -4.03 -9.46
N SER A 139 13.87 -4.47 -8.96
CA SER A 139 12.93 -3.56 -8.31
C SER A 139 13.39 -3.21 -6.88
N PRO A 140 13.28 -1.93 -6.44
CA PRO A 140 13.81 -1.52 -5.14
C PRO A 140 13.31 -2.36 -3.95
N PRO A 141 12.02 -2.75 -3.87
CA PRO A 141 11.54 -3.57 -2.76
C PRO A 141 12.11 -5.00 -2.76
N VAL A 142 12.41 -5.57 -3.93
CA VAL A 142 13.04 -6.90 -4.03
C VAL A 142 14.51 -6.83 -3.66
N ILE A 143 15.24 -5.82 -4.12
CA ILE A 143 16.63 -5.59 -3.71
C ILE A 143 16.68 -5.41 -2.19
N ALA A 144 15.79 -4.61 -1.62
CA ALA A 144 15.70 -4.39 -0.18
C ALA A 144 15.37 -5.67 0.59
N LEU A 145 14.44 -6.50 0.08
CA LEU A 145 14.12 -7.81 0.64
C LEU A 145 15.36 -8.71 0.64
N LEU A 146 16.08 -8.81 -0.47
CA LEU A 146 17.29 -9.63 -0.58
C LEU A 146 18.39 -9.16 0.38
N ILE A 147 18.63 -7.84 0.46
CA ILE A 147 19.59 -7.27 1.41
C ILE A 147 19.16 -7.57 2.85
N GLY A 148 17.89 -7.38 3.19
CA GLY A 148 17.34 -7.72 4.51
C GLY A 148 17.58 -9.19 4.87
N CYS A 149 17.34 -10.12 3.94
CA CYS A 149 17.59 -11.54 4.14
C CYS A 149 19.08 -11.85 4.37
N LEU A 150 19.99 -11.22 3.61
CA LEU A 150 21.43 -11.40 3.78
C LEU A 150 21.93 -10.89 5.14
N LEU A 151 21.21 -9.95 5.73
CA LEU A 151 21.56 -9.30 6.99
C LEU A 151 20.97 -9.98 8.23
N ILE A 152 20.14 -11.01 8.09
CA ILE A 152 19.56 -11.77 9.21
C ILE A 152 20.63 -12.25 10.23
N PRO A 153 21.79 -12.80 9.83
CA PRO A 153 22.78 -13.31 10.79
C PRO A 153 23.37 -12.23 11.72
N VAL A 154 23.32 -10.97 11.31
CA VAL A 154 23.81 -9.80 12.07
C VAL A 154 22.65 -8.90 12.51
N GLY A 155 21.42 -9.43 12.55
CA GLY A 155 20.21 -8.68 12.87
C GLY A 155 20.30 -7.96 14.23
N SER A 156 20.87 -8.61 15.24
CA SER A 156 21.06 -8.00 16.57
C SER A 156 21.93 -6.74 16.54
N ASP A 157 22.99 -6.73 15.73
CA ASP A 157 23.85 -5.55 15.60
C ASP A 157 23.12 -4.44 14.84
N ILE A 158 22.33 -4.80 13.82
CA ILE A 158 21.50 -3.85 13.08
C ILE A 158 20.48 -3.21 14.01
N GLU A 159 19.85 -3.99 14.89
CA GLU A 159 18.88 -3.46 15.85
C GLU A 159 19.51 -2.39 16.75
N VAL A 160 20.73 -2.62 17.24
CA VAL A 160 21.42 -1.67 18.12
C VAL A 160 21.86 -0.41 17.37
N TYR A 161 22.57 -0.57 16.24
CA TYR A 161 23.19 0.57 15.54
C TYR A 161 22.24 1.31 14.59
N GLY A 162 21.26 0.59 14.03
CA GLY A 162 20.34 1.13 13.03
C GLY A 162 19.06 1.74 13.60
N TYR A 163 18.79 1.60 14.91
CA TYR A 163 17.50 2.00 15.51
C TYR A 163 17.12 3.45 15.22
N HIS A 164 18.06 4.39 15.41
CA HIS A 164 17.80 5.80 15.13
C HIS A 164 17.54 6.05 13.64
N MET A 165 18.26 5.35 12.76
CA MET A 165 18.05 5.43 11.31
C MET A 165 16.67 4.88 10.91
N TYR A 166 16.23 3.81 11.56
CA TYR A 166 14.90 3.25 11.39
C TYR A 166 13.81 4.22 11.85
N LEU A 167 13.96 4.86 13.03
CA LEU A 167 13.00 5.86 13.53
C LEU A 167 12.86 7.06 12.57
N VAL A 168 13.99 7.59 12.08
CA VAL A 168 13.98 8.68 11.09
C VAL A 168 13.32 8.22 9.79
N SER A 169 13.61 6.99 9.35
CA SER A 169 13.00 6.44 8.14
C SER A 169 11.50 6.27 8.31
N LYS A 170 11.01 5.77 9.46
CA LYS A 170 9.57 5.67 9.77
C LYS A 170 8.87 7.02 9.69
N PHE A 171 9.46 8.03 10.34
CA PHE A 171 8.94 9.39 10.28
C PHE A 171 8.88 9.91 8.83
N LEU A 172 9.99 9.79 8.09
CA LEU A 172 10.07 10.24 6.70
C LEU A 172 9.08 9.49 5.81
N MET A 173 8.87 8.19 6.03
CA MET A 173 7.89 7.39 5.28
C MET A 173 6.49 7.95 5.49
N SER A 174 6.10 8.19 6.74
CA SER A 174 4.81 8.76 7.07
C SER A 174 4.63 10.16 6.51
N PHE A 175 5.64 11.02 6.67
CA PHE A 175 5.59 12.41 6.23
C PHE A 175 5.56 12.52 4.71
N LEU A 176 6.55 11.95 4.02
CA LEU A 176 6.68 12.03 2.57
C LEU A 176 5.52 11.30 1.87
N GLY A 177 5.10 10.13 2.36
CA GLY A 177 4.00 9.36 1.76
C GLY A 177 2.70 10.16 1.72
N MET A 178 2.30 10.71 2.86
CA MET A 178 1.07 11.52 2.96
C MET A 178 1.20 12.87 2.27
N MET A 179 2.37 13.52 2.32
CA MET A 179 2.62 14.78 1.61
C MET A 179 2.52 14.58 0.09
N ILE A 180 3.17 13.56 -0.48
CA ILE A 180 3.09 13.24 -1.91
C ILE A 180 1.65 12.96 -2.30
N LEU A 181 0.93 12.17 -1.50
CA LEU A 181 -0.49 11.91 -1.73
C LEU A 181 -1.31 13.21 -1.78
N GLY A 182 -1.04 14.15 -0.87
CA GLY A 182 -1.70 15.46 -0.83
C GLY A 182 -1.40 16.31 -2.08
N ILE A 183 -0.15 16.31 -2.56
CA ILE A 183 0.24 16.99 -3.80
C ILE A 183 -0.55 16.42 -4.98
N TRP A 184 -0.58 15.09 -5.13
CA TRP A 184 -1.32 14.41 -6.20
C TRP A 184 -2.82 14.76 -6.19
N LEU A 185 -3.44 14.78 -5.01
CA LEU A 185 -4.85 15.14 -4.87
C LEU A 185 -5.13 16.60 -5.27
N SER A 186 -4.17 17.51 -5.07
CA SER A 186 -4.33 18.93 -5.44
C SER A 186 -4.20 19.19 -6.95
N GLU A 187 -3.47 18.34 -7.67
CA GLU A 187 -3.22 18.48 -9.11
C GLU A 187 -4.32 17.83 -9.96
N THR A 188 -5.11 16.91 -9.39
CA THR A 188 -6.10 16.15 -10.14
C THR A 188 -7.42 16.91 -10.25
N SER A 189 -7.91 17.10 -11.47
CA SER A 189 -9.25 17.65 -11.71
C SER A 189 -10.32 16.58 -11.50
N LEU A 190 -11.32 16.90 -10.67
CA LEU A 190 -12.42 15.98 -10.34
C LEU A 190 -13.72 16.47 -10.97
N ASN A 191 -14.31 15.65 -11.85
CA ASN A 191 -15.66 15.88 -12.37
C ASN A 191 -16.69 15.26 -11.42
N LYS A 192 -17.75 16.01 -11.11
CA LYS A 192 -18.81 15.57 -10.19
C LYS A 192 -19.56 14.32 -10.67
N SER A 193 -19.70 14.14 -11.99
CA SER A 193 -20.34 12.95 -12.59
C SER A 193 -19.60 11.65 -12.25
N ASP A 194 -18.28 11.72 -12.16
CA ASP A 194 -17.41 10.55 -12.04
C ASP A 194 -17.27 10.11 -10.58
N VAL A 195 -17.47 11.05 -9.64
CA VAL A 195 -17.38 10.80 -8.19
C VAL A 195 -18.32 9.68 -7.76
N LEU A 196 -19.60 9.74 -8.16
CA LEU A 196 -20.58 8.73 -7.73
C LEU A 196 -20.24 7.35 -8.29
N ALA A 197 -19.83 7.27 -9.55
CA ALA A 197 -19.48 6.02 -10.20
C ALA A 197 -18.27 5.35 -9.55
N TYR A 198 -17.20 6.12 -9.32
CA TYR A 198 -15.98 5.60 -8.69
C TYR A 198 -16.19 5.27 -7.20
N THR A 199 -16.98 6.06 -6.48
CA THR A 199 -17.34 5.76 -5.08
C THR A 199 -18.09 4.43 -4.98
N LYS A 200 -19.06 4.18 -5.86
CA LYS A 200 -19.77 2.89 -5.92
C LYS A 200 -18.84 1.73 -6.23
N SER A 201 -17.94 1.90 -7.20
CA SER A 201 -16.93 0.88 -7.55
C SER A 201 -16.01 0.56 -6.38
N TYR A 202 -15.56 1.58 -5.65
CA TYR A 202 -14.72 1.44 -4.46
C TYR A 202 -15.46 0.75 -3.31
N ALA A 203 -16.70 1.13 -3.02
CA ALA A 203 -17.52 0.49 -2.00
C ALA A 203 -17.73 -1.01 -2.29
N LEU A 204 -18.02 -1.36 -3.55
CA LEU A 204 -18.15 -2.76 -3.97
C LEU A 204 -16.85 -3.53 -3.75
N ARG A 205 -15.69 -2.93 -4.04
CA ARG A 205 -14.39 -3.57 -3.78
C ARG A 205 -14.15 -3.78 -2.28
N ILE A 206 -14.47 -2.80 -1.42
CA ILE A 206 -14.38 -2.99 0.04
C ILE A 206 -15.23 -4.20 0.44
N VAL A 207 -16.49 -4.26 0.01
CA VAL A 207 -17.40 -5.36 0.35
C VAL A 207 -16.81 -6.71 -0.08
N ILE A 208 -16.28 -6.82 -1.30
CA ILE A 208 -15.68 -8.07 -1.78
C ILE A 208 -14.46 -8.46 -0.92
N LEU A 209 -13.51 -7.54 -0.71
CA LEU A 209 -12.30 -7.84 0.04
C LEU A 209 -12.60 -8.15 1.51
N SER A 210 -13.49 -7.40 2.13
CA SER A 210 -13.96 -7.65 3.49
C SER A 210 -14.71 -8.98 3.61
N THR A 211 -15.47 -9.39 2.59
CA THR A 211 -16.11 -10.72 2.56
C THR A 211 -15.05 -11.82 2.55
N VAL A 212 -13.97 -11.66 1.77
CA VAL A 212 -12.86 -12.63 1.77
C VAL A 212 -12.22 -12.72 3.16
N VAL A 213 -11.95 -11.58 3.82
CA VAL A 213 -11.42 -11.56 5.20
C VAL A 213 -12.36 -12.27 6.17
N LEU A 214 -13.67 -11.99 6.10
CA LEU A 214 -14.68 -12.61 6.96
C LEU A 214 -14.82 -14.11 6.72
N VAL A 215 -14.72 -14.58 5.48
CA VAL A 215 -14.74 -16.02 5.16
C VAL A 215 -13.51 -16.71 5.75
N VAL A 216 -12.32 -16.14 5.58
CA VAL A 216 -11.08 -16.67 6.16
C VAL A 216 -11.17 -16.70 7.69
N PHE A 217 -11.70 -15.63 8.29
CA PHE A 217 -11.94 -15.58 9.73
C PHE A 217 -12.93 -16.66 10.19
N GLY A 218 -14.05 -16.84 9.50
CA GLY A 218 -15.02 -17.91 9.81
C GLY A 218 -14.42 -19.31 9.74
N ILE A 219 -13.54 -19.58 8.77
CA ILE A 219 -12.81 -20.84 8.66
C ILE A 219 -11.82 -21.01 9.83
N SER A 220 -11.13 -19.94 10.25
CA SER A 220 -10.20 -19.99 11.39
C SER A 220 -10.91 -20.32 12.69
N GLN A 221 -12.12 -19.79 12.89
CA GLN A 221 -12.95 -20.07 14.06
C GLN A 221 -13.35 -21.56 14.13
N ILE A 222 -13.69 -22.18 13.00
CA ILE A 222 -13.97 -23.62 12.92
C ILE A 222 -12.73 -24.45 13.31
N SER A 223 -11.54 -23.92 13.03
CA SER A 223 -10.26 -24.57 13.31
C SER A 223 -9.69 -24.24 14.71
N ASN A 224 -10.44 -23.55 15.57
CA ASN A 224 -10.01 -23.08 16.91
C ASN A 224 -8.67 -22.31 16.91
N SER A 225 -8.41 -21.53 15.86
CA SER A 225 -7.21 -20.70 15.76
C SER A 225 -7.56 -19.22 15.95
N ASP A 226 -7.10 -18.65 17.07
CA ASP A 226 -7.27 -17.22 17.40
C ASP A 226 -6.32 -16.30 16.61
N ILE A 227 -5.41 -16.88 15.82
CA ILE A 227 -4.39 -16.14 15.08
C ILE A 227 -5.05 -15.10 14.16
N VAL A 228 -6.08 -15.48 13.40
CA VAL A 228 -6.72 -14.56 12.44
C VAL A 228 -7.46 -13.42 13.15
N TYR A 229 -8.01 -13.67 14.34
CA TYR A 229 -8.74 -12.66 15.11
C TYR A 229 -7.84 -11.46 15.45
N GLN A 230 -6.63 -11.72 15.92
CA GLN A 230 -5.64 -10.68 16.27
C GLN A 230 -5.19 -9.86 15.05
N GLN A 231 -5.27 -10.44 13.85
CA GLN A 231 -4.82 -9.83 12.61
C GLN A 231 -5.95 -9.05 11.89
N LEU A 232 -7.20 -9.13 12.38
CA LEU A 232 -8.35 -8.46 11.76
C LEU A 232 -8.17 -6.95 11.56
N PRO A 233 -7.57 -6.18 12.50
CA PRO A 233 -7.46 -4.74 12.32
C PRO A 233 -6.71 -4.34 11.05
N TRP A 234 -5.50 -4.87 10.85
CA TRP A 234 -4.73 -4.50 9.65
C TRP A 234 -5.27 -5.15 8.37
N LEU A 235 -5.90 -6.34 8.44
CA LEU A 235 -6.55 -6.97 7.30
C LEU A 235 -7.73 -6.12 6.79
N PHE A 236 -8.55 -5.59 7.71
CA PHE A 236 -9.61 -4.65 7.34
C PHE A 236 -9.05 -3.33 6.85
N LEU A 237 -7.99 -2.80 7.47
CA LEU A 237 -7.33 -1.59 6.96
C LEU A 237 -6.92 -1.75 5.49
N ILE A 238 -6.32 -2.88 5.11
CA ILE A 238 -5.97 -3.17 3.71
C ILE A 238 -7.21 -3.11 2.80
N CYS A 239 -8.35 -3.66 3.22
CA CYS A 239 -9.59 -3.63 2.43
C CYS A 239 -10.06 -2.18 2.14
N LEU A 240 -9.74 -1.25 3.03
CA LEU A 240 -10.09 0.16 2.91
C LEU A 240 -9.11 0.96 2.05
N LEU A 241 -7.95 0.43 1.68
CA LEU A 241 -6.96 1.19 0.91
C LEU A 241 -7.37 1.38 -0.54
N PRO A 242 -7.26 2.59 -1.12
CA PRO A 242 -7.59 2.85 -2.51
C PRO A 242 -6.58 2.16 -3.44
N PRO A 243 -6.76 2.19 -4.76
CA PRO A 243 -5.77 1.68 -5.69
C PRO A 243 -4.46 2.45 -5.62
N ALA A 244 -3.36 1.78 -5.93
CA ALA A 244 -2.02 2.36 -5.89
C ALA A 244 -1.88 3.52 -6.90
N ALA A 245 -1.41 4.67 -6.44
CA ALA A 245 -1.14 5.81 -7.32
C ALA A 245 0.01 5.54 -8.33
N ASN A 246 0.87 4.55 -8.07
CA ASN A 246 1.83 4.05 -9.05
C ASN A 246 1.17 3.57 -10.35
N ILE A 247 -0.09 3.13 -10.32
CA ILE A 247 -0.83 2.71 -11.52
C ILE A 247 -0.93 3.87 -12.52
N ILE A 248 -1.05 5.12 -12.06
CA ILE A 248 -1.12 6.29 -12.94
C ILE A 248 0.20 6.44 -13.70
N VAL A 249 1.33 6.25 -13.02
CA VAL A 249 2.66 6.30 -13.65
C VAL A 249 2.83 5.15 -14.65
N LEU A 250 2.37 3.95 -14.30
CA LEU A 250 2.42 2.79 -15.20
C LEU A 250 1.54 3.00 -16.45
N GLU A 251 0.33 3.53 -16.28
CA GLU A 251 -0.59 3.84 -17.37
C GLU A 251 -0.01 4.91 -18.30
N THR A 252 0.41 6.06 -17.75
CA THR A 252 0.96 7.17 -18.52
C THR A 252 2.25 6.79 -19.25
N SER A 253 3.12 6.00 -18.61
CA SER A 253 4.41 5.62 -19.21
C SER A 253 4.29 4.56 -20.30
N TYR A 254 3.30 3.65 -20.21
CA TYR A 254 3.22 2.49 -21.12
C TYR A 254 2.06 2.56 -22.11
N LEU A 255 0.98 3.24 -21.76
CA LEU A 255 -0.21 3.38 -22.61
C LEU A 255 -0.40 4.82 -23.11
N GLY A 256 0.32 5.80 -22.54
CA GLY A 256 0.18 7.21 -22.90
C GLY A 256 -1.14 7.84 -22.45
N THR A 257 -1.92 7.13 -21.62
CA THR A 257 -3.21 7.59 -21.08
C THR A 257 -3.11 7.90 -19.59
N GLY A 258 -4.04 8.68 -19.05
CA GLY A 258 -4.10 9.04 -17.62
C GLY A 258 -5.50 8.87 -17.03
N THR A 259 -6.28 7.95 -17.59
CA THR A 259 -7.71 7.77 -17.25
C THR A 259 -7.91 7.26 -15.83
N SER A 260 -6.93 6.55 -15.26
CA SER A 260 -6.98 6.07 -13.88
C SER A 260 -6.81 7.18 -12.83
N ALA A 261 -6.26 8.34 -13.20
CA ALA A 261 -5.93 9.40 -12.25
C ALA A 261 -7.16 9.95 -11.50
N ALA A 262 -8.25 10.22 -12.22
CA ALA A 262 -9.50 10.68 -11.63
C ALA A 262 -10.09 9.62 -10.68
N ARG A 263 -10.12 8.36 -11.13
CA ARG A 263 -10.59 7.23 -10.32
C ARG A 263 -9.79 7.09 -9.03
N ILE A 264 -8.47 6.98 -9.12
CA ILE A 264 -7.58 6.78 -7.98
C ILE A 264 -7.71 7.94 -6.99
N SER A 265 -7.84 9.17 -7.48
CA SER A 265 -8.01 10.34 -6.63
C SER A 265 -9.34 10.34 -5.87
N VAL A 266 -10.46 10.06 -6.56
CA VAL A 266 -11.77 9.92 -5.88
C VAL A 266 -11.73 8.80 -4.85
N GLU A 267 -11.27 7.61 -5.24
CA GLU A 267 -11.22 6.46 -4.34
C GLU A 267 -10.29 6.73 -3.14
N THR A 268 -9.21 7.51 -3.32
CA THR A 268 -8.32 7.95 -2.24
C THR A 268 -9.01 8.90 -1.27
N VAL A 269 -9.73 9.92 -1.77
CA VAL A 269 -10.47 10.85 -0.92
C VAL A 269 -11.53 10.12 -0.10
N VAL A 270 -12.31 9.24 -0.74
CA VAL A 270 -13.31 8.41 -0.06
C VAL A 270 -12.64 7.49 0.96
N SER A 271 -11.53 6.85 0.59
CA SER A 271 -10.77 5.99 1.49
C SER A 271 -10.28 6.72 2.74
N ILE A 272 -9.76 7.94 2.61
CA ILE A 272 -9.35 8.76 3.75
C ILE A 272 -10.50 8.96 4.74
N VAL A 273 -11.71 9.26 4.24
CA VAL A 273 -12.91 9.44 5.09
C VAL A 273 -13.30 8.12 5.76
N VAL A 274 -13.32 7.02 5.02
CA VAL A 274 -13.70 5.70 5.54
C VAL A 274 -12.67 5.18 6.55
N ILE A 275 -11.38 5.39 6.31
CA ILE A 275 -10.28 5.03 7.24
C ILE A 275 -10.37 5.87 8.51
N ALA A 276 -10.70 7.16 8.41
CA ALA A 276 -10.90 8.00 9.60
C ALA A 276 -12.06 7.47 10.46
N ALA A 277 -13.18 7.09 9.83
CA ALA A 277 -14.31 6.46 10.53
C ALA A 277 -13.92 5.10 11.15
N TYR A 278 -13.20 4.27 10.39
CA TYR A 278 -12.66 2.99 10.87
C TYR A 278 -11.76 3.18 12.10
N GLY A 279 -10.86 4.17 12.09
CA GLY A 279 -9.99 4.46 13.22
C GLY A 279 -10.74 4.90 14.48
N ILE A 280 -11.84 5.67 14.32
CA ILE A 280 -12.73 6.01 15.45
C ILE A 280 -13.33 4.73 16.04
N VAL A 281 -13.81 3.82 15.19
CA VAL A 281 -14.43 2.55 15.62
C VAL A 281 -13.43 1.66 16.35
N VAL A 282 -12.25 1.43 15.77
CA VAL A 282 -11.17 0.62 16.38
C VAL A 282 -10.81 1.15 17.77
N HIS A 283 -10.56 2.45 17.88
CA HIS A 283 -10.19 3.06 19.15
C HIS A 283 -11.32 3.03 20.19
N SER A 284 -12.57 3.20 19.76
CA SER A 284 -13.75 3.14 20.65
C SER A 284 -14.01 1.73 21.17
N LEU A 285 -13.67 0.71 20.39
CA LEU A 285 -13.84 -0.71 20.75
C LEU A 285 -12.65 -1.30 21.50
N SER A 286 -11.60 -0.51 21.77
CA SER A 286 -10.32 -0.98 22.35
C SER A 286 -9.71 -2.17 21.61
N LEU A 287 -9.91 -2.22 20.28
CA LEU A 287 -9.27 -3.16 19.36
C LEU A 287 -7.90 -2.66 18.92
#